data_AF-A0A9D2W0D3-F1
#
_entry.id   AF-A0A9D2W0D3-F1
#
_cell.length_a   1.000
_cell.length_b   1.000
_cell.length_c   1.000
_cell.angle_alpha   90.00
_cell.angle_beta   90.00
_cell.angle_gamma   90.00
#
_symmetry.space_group_name_H-M   'P 1'
#
loop_
_entity.id
_entity.type
_entity.pdbx_description
1 polymer ?
#
loop_
_entity_poly.entity_id
_entity_poly.type
_entity_poly.pdbx_seq_one_letter_code
_entity_poly.pdbx_strand_id
1 'polypeptide(L)' 'MRDIWEGIKEFFCRDWTISEKILVIVCCILLGMLKGFFWAPVKKGISIGNNNANTHNHYDEEYWLDDEE' A
#
# COMPACT_ATOMS: atom_id res chain seq x y z
N MET A 1 -4.31 24.01 -13.33
CA MET A 1 -3.55 23.93 -12.04
C MET A 1 -4.01 24.98 -11.03
N ARG A 2 -4.20 26.25 -11.44
CA ARG A 2 -4.72 27.30 -10.54
C ARG A 2 -6.11 26.98 -9.98
N ASP A 3 -7.02 26.50 -10.82
CA ASP A 3 -8.40 26.18 -10.39
C ASP A 3 -8.45 25.03 -9.38
N ILE A 4 -7.56 24.04 -9.54
CA ILE A 4 -7.43 22.92 -8.60
C ILE A 4 -6.90 23.42 -7.25
N TRP A 5 -5.96 24.36 -7.26
CA TRP A 5 -5.41 24.95 -6.05
C TRP A 5 -6.44 25.80 -5.31
N GLU A 6 -7.26 26.55 -6.03
CA GLU A 6 -8.36 27.33 -5.47
C GLU A 6 -9.42 26.40 -4.84
N GLY A 7 -9.79 25.32 -5.51
CA GLY A 7 -10.71 24.33 -4.95
C GLY A 7 -10.17 23.64 -3.68
N ILE A 8 -8.86 23.35 -3.63
CA ILE A 8 -8.22 22.81 -2.41
C ILE A 8 -8.26 23.84 -1.28
N LYS A 9 -7.97 25.11 -1.59
CA LYS A 9 -7.99 26.18 -0.59
C LYS A 9 -9.40 26.37 -0.02
N GLU A 10 -10.41 26.39 -0.89
CA GLU A 10 -11.81 26.48 -0.49
C GLU A 10 -12.24 25.29 0.38
N PHE A 11 -11.83 24.08 0.00
CA PHE A 11 -12.10 22.86 0.77
C PHE A 11 -11.55 22.95 2.21
N PHE A 12 -10.32 23.44 2.40
CA PHE A 12 -9.73 23.59 3.73
C PHE A 12 -10.27 24.80 4.52
N CYS A 13 -10.68 25.87 3.85
CA CYS A 13 -11.19 27.09 4.50
C CYS A 13 -12.69 27.04 4.83
N ARG A 14 -13.45 26.11 4.23
CA ARG A 14 -14.88 25.91 4.53
C ARG A 14 -15.08 25.48 5.99
N ASP A 15 -16.21 25.85 6.60
CA ASP A 15 -16.63 25.29 7.87
C ASP A 15 -17.10 23.83 7.73
N TRP A 16 -16.51 22.95 8.53
CA TRP A 16 -16.78 21.51 8.49
C TRP A 16 -17.65 21.10 9.67
N THR A 17 -18.69 20.32 9.40
CA THR A 17 -19.42 19.62 10.46
C THR A 17 -18.54 18.52 11.07
N ILE A 18 -18.86 18.10 12.28
CA ILE A 18 -18.11 17.06 13.00
C ILE A 18 -18.07 15.75 12.18
N SER A 19 -19.19 15.38 11.57
CA SER A 19 -19.31 14.18 10.73
C SER A 19 -18.39 14.24 9.51
N GLU A 20 -18.32 15.38 8.83
CA GLU A 20 -17.45 15.56 7.66
C GLU A 20 -15.97 15.50 8.06
N LYS A 21 -15.59 16.05 9.22
CA LYS A 21 -14.22 15.93 9.75
C LYS A 21 -13.83 14.47 9.98
N ILE A 22 -14.72 13.69 10.59
CA ILE A 22 -14.51 12.25 10.82
C ILE A 22 -14.35 11.54 9.49
N LEU A 23 -15.20 11.83 8.50
CA LEU A 23 -15.14 11.23 7.18
C LEU A 23 -13.78 11.49 6.50
N VAL A 24 -13.27 12.73 6.54
CA VAL A 24 -11.96 13.08 5.97
C VAL A 24 -10.83 12.29 6.64
N ILE A 25 -10.85 12.18 7.98
CA ILE A 25 -9.84 11.42 8.72
C ILE A 25 -9.87 9.94 8.31
N VAL A 26 -11.07 9.35 8.22
CA VAL A 26 -11.24 7.95 7.80
C VAL A 26 -10.74 7.76 6.36
N CYS A 27 -11.05 8.67 5.44
CA CYS A 27 -10.53 8.65 4.08
C CYS A 27 -9.00 8.68 4.05
N CYS A 28 -8.36 9.53 4.87
CA CYS A 28 -6.90 9.58 4.97
C CYS A 28 -6.30 8.26 5.48
N ILE A 29 -6.92 7.63 6.48
CA ILE A 29 -6.48 6.33 7.01
C ILE A 29 -6.58 5.25 5.92
N LEU A 30 -7.71 5.19 5.22
CA LEU A 30 -7.93 4.21 4.15
C LEU A 30 -6.95 4.40 2.99
N LEU A 31 -6.67 5.65 2.60
CA LEU A 31 -5.64 5.96 1.59
C LEU A 31 -4.24 5.53 2.06
N GLY A 32 -3.93 5.71 3.36
CA GLY A 32 -2.70 5.21 3.97
C GLY A 32 -2.60 3.68 3.92
N MET A 33 -3.70 2.98 4.22
CA MET A 33 -3.78 1.52 4.12
C MET A 33 -3.59 1.03 2.68
N LEU A 34 -4.26 1.66 1.70
CA LEU A 34 -4.08 1.34 0.28
C LEU A 34 -2.65 1.58 -0.17
N LYS A 35 -2.06 2.73 0.18
CA LYS A 35 -0.67 3.05 -0.17
C LYS A 35 0.31 2.06 0.48
N GLY A 36 0.11 1.72 1.75
CA GLY A 36 0.89 0.70 2.46
C GLY A 36 0.74 -0.67 1.81
N PHE A 37 -0.47 -1.04 1.42
CA PHE A 37 -0.77 -2.26 0.69
C PHE A 37 -0.12 -2.31 -0.69
N PHE A 38 -0.10 -1.21 -1.45
CA PHE A 38 0.61 -1.12 -2.74
C PHE A 38 2.13 -1.15 -2.60
N TRP A 39 2.68 -0.69 -1.48
CA TRP A 39 4.12 -0.68 -1.21
C TRP A 39 4.62 -1.98 -0.55
N ALA A 40 3.74 -2.74 0.11
CA ALA A 40 4.07 -4.02 0.73
C ALA A 40 4.53 -5.16 -0.22
N PRO A 41 4.17 -5.25 -1.53
CA PRO A 41 4.65 -6.32 -2.41
C PRO A 41 6.10 -6.16 -2.84
N VAL A 42 6.67 -4.96 -2.74
CA VAL A 42 7.96 -4.67 -3.38
C VAL A 42 9.11 -5.42 -2.69
N LYS A 43 8.90 -6.00 -1.50
CA LYS A 43 9.91 -6.82 -0.81
C LYS A 43 9.70 -8.34 -0.86
N LYS A 44 8.50 -8.87 -1.16
CA LYS A 44 8.25 -10.33 -1.13
C LYS A 44 7.21 -10.88 -2.10
N GLY A 45 6.70 -10.10 -3.06
CA GLY A 45 5.70 -10.56 -4.03
C GLY A 45 4.34 -10.83 -3.37
N ILE A 46 3.40 -9.88 -3.47
CA ILE A 46 2.03 -10.11 -2.99
C ILE A 46 1.29 -10.96 -4.01
N SER A 47 0.95 -12.19 -3.64
CA SER A 47 -0.02 -13.02 -4.36
C SER A 47 -1.42 -12.75 -3.81
N ILE A 48 -2.26 -12.04 -4.56
CA ILE A 48 -3.70 -11.98 -4.29
C ILE A 48 -4.41 -12.69 -5.43
N GLY A 49 -5.03 -13.84 -5.13
CA GLY A 49 -5.69 -14.68 -6.14
C GLY A 49 -5.69 -16.20 -5.93
N ASN A 50 -5.32 -16.73 -4.74
CA ASN A 50 -5.24 -18.17 -4.40
C ASN A 50 -4.01 -18.87 -5.05
N ASN A 51 -3.45 -19.99 -4.56
CA ASN A 51 -4.09 -21.28 -4.30
C ASN A 51 -3.22 -22.14 -3.37
N ASN A 52 -3.81 -22.79 -2.35
CA ASN A 52 -3.30 -23.90 -1.52
C ASN A 52 -1.75 -24.02 -1.45
N ALA A 53 -1.17 -23.95 -0.25
CA ALA A 53 0.28 -24.00 0.03
C ALA A 53 0.99 -25.33 -0.34
N ASN A 54 0.72 -25.89 -1.52
CA ASN A 54 1.41 -27.00 -2.14
C ASN A 54 2.23 -26.51 -3.35
N THR A 55 2.91 -25.36 -3.23
CA THR A 55 4.01 -25.04 -4.15
C THR A 55 5.23 -25.77 -3.63
N HIS A 56 5.39 -27.00 -4.10
CA HIS A 56 6.62 -27.75 -3.99
C HIS A 56 7.61 -27.09 -4.98
N ASN A 57 8.13 -25.92 -4.65
CA ASN A 57 9.25 -25.33 -5.40
C ASN A 57 10.54 -25.98 -4.88
N HIS A 58 10.76 -27.17 -5.40
CA HIS A 58 11.97 -27.98 -5.28
C HIS A 58 13.11 -27.39 -6.12
N TYR A 59 13.46 -26.10 -5.99
CA TYR A 59 14.54 -25.53 -6.81
C TYR A 59 15.33 -24.42 -6.13
N ASP A 60 15.72 -24.56 -4.86
CA ASP A 60 16.84 -23.77 -4.31
C ASP A 60 17.64 -24.56 -3.23
N GLU A 61 17.63 -25.89 -3.32
CA GLU A 61 18.67 -26.74 -2.71
C GLU A 61 19.73 -27.08 -3.77
N GLU A 62 20.36 -26.07 -4.39
CA GLU A 62 21.50 -26.33 -5.29
C GLU A 62 22.46 -25.12 -5.34
N TYR A 63 23.05 -24.78 -4.20
CA TYR A 63 24.33 -24.07 -4.16
C TYR A 63 25.26 -24.81 -3.20
N TRP A 64 25.65 -26.03 -3.62
CA TRP A 64 26.81 -26.72 -3.10
C TRP A 64 28.02 -26.37 -3.97
N LEU A 65 29.09 -25.92 -3.30
CA LEU A 65 30.53 -26.00 -3.61
C LEU A 65 31.29 -24.70 -3.93
N ASP A 66 32.36 -24.54 -3.14
CA ASP A 66 33.56 -23.69 -3.20
C ASP A 66 33.45 -22.17 -3.00
N ASP A 67 33.88 -21.70 -1.82
CA ASP A 67 35.23 -21.12 -1.71
C ASP A 67 35.77 -21.26 -0.27
N GLU A 68 37.00 -21.76 -0.18
CA GLU A 68 37.83 -22.00 1.00
C GLU A 68 38.10 -20.73 1.84
N GLU A 69 37.97 -20.81 3.18
CA GLU A 69 39.03 -20.51 4.19
C GLU A 69 38.58 -20.89 5.62
#